data_AF-A0A7C0VSS5-F1
#
_entry.id   AF-A0A7C0VSS5-F1
#
_cell.length_a   1.000
_cell.length_b   1.000
_cell.length_c   1.000
_cell.angle_alpha   90.00
_cell.angle_beta   90.00
_cell.angle_gamma   90.00
#
_symmetry.space_group_name_H-M   'P 1'
#
loop_
_entity.id
_entity.type
_entity.pdbx_description
1 polymer ?
#
loop_
_entity_poly.entity_id
_entity_poly.type
_entity_poly.pdbx_seq_one_letter_code
_entity_poly.pdbx_strand_id
1 'polypeptide(L)'
;MRRMKEELAFLSILVISMFLLTFFSLPIGFSEQTTDTATVNVSVVPKVEISILPDVFNFTNLNPGSAGPFLSFQIKNTGSVNVSDIFAYVDTLDKETERPYGTSNASKYAAGGVLLIMNQTDSQPWFLGRIEWNLTYDVPNKDFSAVTNPVAWGYFRNTSYEYLWVVGNGTHNCTDGEFAIEDDPDTGSIDTRTPDDTSITNEGTSDGYWGLFSVKRSTAPLYGYCVAVYWDCTKIYIYKYDKRSNFTSCSNTEYLQAHYLPPNEAHNANLTAYIPLGMPYGNLTQAILTIEATAAS
;
A
#
# COMPACT_ATOMS: atom_id res chain seq x y z
N MET A 1 84.13 -64.85 50.88
CA MET A 1 83.53 -64.61 49.54
C MET A 1 82.00 -64.49 49.53
N ARG A 2 81.25 -65.07 50.50
CA ARG A 2 79.77 -65.00 50.57
C ARG A 2 79.24 -63.63 51.06
N ARG A 3 79.88 -63.06 52.09
CA ARG A 3 79.53 -61.75 52.69
C ARG A 3 79.66 -60.55 51.73
N MET A 4 80.57 -60.65 50.75
CA MET A 4 80.81 -59.59 49.76
C MET A 4 79.76 -59.56 48.63
N LYS A 5 79.05 -60.69 48.40
CA LYS A 5 77.95 -60.76 47.42
C LYS A 5 76.64 -60.18 47.97
N GLU A 6 76.44 -60.25 49.28
CA GLU A 6 75.25 -59.70 49.96
C GLU A 6 75.31 -58.16 50.05
N GLU A 7 76.49 -57.59 50.30
CA GLU A 7 76.66 -56.12 50.30
C GLU A 7 76.58 -55.50 48.91
N LEU A 8 77.07 -56.18 47.86
CA LEU A 8 76.91 -55.71 46.48
C LEU A 8 75.44 -55.74 46.02
N ALA A 9 74.67 -56.75 46.44
CA ALA A 9 73.25 -56.85 46.13
C ALA A 9 72.44 -55.74 46.81
N PHE A 10 72.76 -55.43 48.07
CA PHE A 10 72.09 -54.37 48.82
C PHE A 10 72.38 -52.98 48.24
N LEU A 11 73.64 -52.72 47.85
CA LEU A 11 74.02 -51.46 47.19
C LEU A 11 73.37 -51.30 45.82
N SER A 12 73.26 -52.40 45.05
CA SER A 12 72.60 -52.39 43.73
C SER A 12 71.10 -52.10 43.85
N ILE A 13 70.42 -52.68 44.85
CA ILE A 13 69.00 -52.40 45.12
C ILE A 13 68.79 -50.96 45.57
N LEU A 14 69.70 -50.40 46.37
CA LEU A 14 69.61 -49.02 46.85
C LEU A 14 69.83 -48.01 45.71
N VAL A 15 70.78 -48.28 44.80
CA VAL A 15 71.03 -47.44 43.62
C VAL A 15 69.86 -47.53 42.62
N ILE A 16 69.29 -48.72 42.39
CA ILE A 16 68.12 -48.89 41.52
C ILE A 16 66.89 -48.22 42.12
N SER A 17 66.67 -48.33 43.44
CA SER A 17 65.57 -47.66 44.16
C SER A 17 65.68 -46.14 44.10
N MET A 18 66.90 -45.60 44.26
CA MET A 18 67.16 -44.17 44.17
C MET A 18 66.98 -43.63 42.73
N PHE A 19 67.33 -44.42 41.72
CA PHE A 19 67.11 -44.07 40.31
C PHE A 19 65.63 -44.13 39.90
N LEU A 20 64.86 -45.09 40.44
CA LEU A 20 63.41 -45.19 40.24
C LEU A 20 62.63 -44.08 40.94
N LEU A 21 63.08 -43.61 42.11
CA LEU A 21 62.48 -42.47 42.81
C LEU A 21 62.68 -41.13 42.07
N THR A 22 63.79 -40.97 41.33
CA THR A 22 64.00 -39.75 40.53
C THR A 22 63.19 -39.73 39.23
N PHE A 23 62.87 -40.90 38.64
CA PHE A 23 62.10 -40.99 37.39
C PHE A 23 60.61 -40.65 37.54
N PHE A 24 60.04 -40.72 38.75
CA PHE A 24 58.64 -40.34 39.02
C PHE A 24 58.42 -38.84 39.25
N SER A 25 59.45 -38.01 39.09
CA SER A 25 59.39 -36.56 39.31
C SER A 25 59.48 -35.73 38.01
N LEU A 26 59.14 -36.31 36.87
CA LEU A 26 58.91 -35.50 35.67
C LEU A 26 57.64 -34.66 35.90
N PRO A 27 57.73 -33.31 35.88
CA PRO A 27 56.53 -32.49 35.93
C PRO A 27 55.70 -32.84 34.70
N ILE A 28 54.54 -33.47 34.92
CA ILE A 28 53.50 -33.58 33.91
C ILE A 28 53.08 -32.12 33.66
N GLY A 29 53.56 -31.55 32.56
CA GLY A 29 53.12 -30.25 32.10
C GLY A 29 51.64 -30.36 31.76
N PHE A 30 50.78 -30.00 32.70
CA PHE A 30 49.40 -29.69 32.39
C PHE A 30 49.44 -28.52 31.40
N SER A 31 48.75 -28.65 30.27
CA SER A 31 48.48 -27.50 29.40
C SER A 31 47.70 -26.47 30.24
N GLU A 32 48.34 -25.37 30.61
CA GLU A 32 47.65 -24.24 31.25
C GLU A 32 46.69 -23.64 30.23
N GLN A 33 45.40 -23.94 30.39
CA GLN A 33 44.34 -23.23 29.68
C GLN A 33 44.11 -21.91 30.40
N THR A 34 44.60 -20.82 29.81
CA THR A 34 44.26 -19.46 30.22
C THR A 34 43.14 -18.95 29.32
N THR A 35 42.07 -18.45 29.93
CA THR A 35 40.96 -17.79 29.24
C THR A 35 40.96 -16.33 29.63
N ASP A 36 41.01 -15.47 28.62
CA ASP A 36 40.78 -14.04 28.72
C ASP A 36 39.45 -13.72 28.03
N THR A 37 38.68 -12.79 28.58
CA THR A 37 37.36 -12.43 28.03
C THR A 37 37.26 -10.92 27.86
N ALA A 38 36.63 -10.51 26.76
CA ALA A 38 36.32 -9.12 26.49
C ALA A 38 34.79 -8.95 26.40
N THR A 39 34.27 -7.85 26.94
CA THR A 39 32.87 -7.47 26.76
C THR A 39 32.70 -6.74 25.45
N VAL A 40 31.86 -7.28 24.56
CA VAL A 40 31.46 -6.63 23.30
C VAL A 40 30.08 -6.03 23.49
N ASN A 41 29.97 -4.70 23.35
CA ASN A 41 28.70 -3.99 23.38
C ASN A 41 28.33 -3.54 21.97
N VAL A 42 27.16 -3.96 21.49
CA VAL A 42 26.58 -3.51 20.21
C VAL A 42 25.25 -2.86 20.52
N SER A 43 25.03 -1.65 19.99
CA SER A 43 23.76 -0.93 20.09
C SER A 43 23.26 -0.58 18.69
N VAL A 44 21.96 -0.76 18.47
CA VAL A 44 21.28 -0.50 17.18
C VAL A 44 20.16 0.51 17.44
N VAL A 45 20.09 1.54 16.58
CA VAL A 45 19.04 2.58 16.66
C VAL A 45 17.75 2.05 15.99
N PRO A 46 16.56 2.30 16.55
CA PRO A 46 15.29 1.94 15.91
C PRO A 46 15.13 2.66 14.57
N LYS A 47 14.68 1.94 13.54
CA LYS A 47 14.46 2.43 12.19
C LYS A 47 13.13 1.89 11.66
N VAL A 48 12.27 2.78 11.19
CA VAL A 48 11.04 2.45 10.45
C VAL A 48 11.41 2.44 8.98
N GLU A 49 11.24 1.31 8.30
CA GLU A 49 11.57 1.19 6.88
C GLU A 49 10.77 0.05 6.25
N ILE A 50 10.19 0.31 5.09
CA ILE A 50 9.51 -0.70 4.27
C ILE A 50 10.12 -0.74 2.87
N SER A 51 10.05 -1.89 2.22
CA SER A 51 10.45 -2.09 0.82
C SER A 51 9.34 -2.76 0.03
N ILE A 52 9.13 -2.33 -1.21
CA ILE A 52 8.15 -2.91 -2.14
C ILE A 52 8.88 -3.85 -3.11
N LEU A 53 8.40 -5.08 -3.28
CA LEU A 53 9.02 -6.09 -4.15
C LEU A 53 7.95 -6.83 -4.99
N PRO A 54 7.98 -6.76 -6.33
CA PRO A 54 8.86 -5.91 -7.16
C PRO A 54 8.52 -4.43 -7.00
N ASP A 55 9.47 -3.55 -7.35
CA ASP A 55 9.34 -2.09 -7.31
C ASP A 55 8.92 -1.47 -8.65
N VAL A 56 8.75 -2.30 -9.69
CA VAL A 56 8.30 -1.90 -11.03
C VAL A 56 7.18 -2.81 -11.50
N PHE A 57 6.07 -2.20 -11.93
CA PHE A 57 4.91 -2.88 -12.49
C PHE A 57 4.70 -2.43 -13.93
N ASN A 58 4.59 -3.39 -14.85
CA ASN A 58 4.39 -3.12 -16.27
C ASN A 58 3.09 -3.78 -16.75
N PHE A 59 2.15 -2.95 -17.19
CA PHE A 59 0.95 -3.38 -17.89
C PHE A 59 1.10 -2.98 -19.36
N THR A 60 1.09 -3.97 -20.26
CA THR A 60 1.30 -3.74 -21.71
C THR A 60 0.18 -4.37 -22.51
N ASN A 61 -0.16 -3.76 -23.65
CA ASN A 61 -1.15 -4.28 -24.61
C ASN A 61 -2.54 -4.54 -23.98
N LEU A 62 -2.95 -3.68 -23.04
CA LEU A 62 -4.31 -3.70 -22.51
C LEU A 62 -5.25 -2.96 -23.48
N ASN A 63 -6.40 -3.55 -23.77
CA ASN A 63 -7.40 -2.94 -24.64
C ASN A 63 -8.35 -2.05 -23.81
N PRO A 64 -8.88 -0.95 -24.38
CA PRO A 64 -10.01 -0.26 -23.76
C PRO A 64 -11.16 -1.23 -23.47
N GLY A 65 -11.75 -1.08 -22.29
CA GLY A 65 -12.79 -1.97 -21.78
C GLY A 65 -12.28 -3.33 -21.27
N SER A 66 -11.02 -3.41 -20.85
CA SER A 66 -10.43 -4.64 -20.32
C SER A 66 -9.68 -4.43 -19.01
N ALA A 67 -9.56 -5.51 -18.26
CA ALA A 67 -8.72 -5.60 -17.06
C ALA A 67 -7.39 -6.27 -17.40
N GLY A 68 -6.32 -5.78 -16.78
CA GLY A 68 -5.01 -6.40 -16.81
C GLY A 68 -4.91 -7.64 -15.91
N PRO A 69 -3.80 -8.39 -16.04
CA PRO A 69 -3.51 -9.48 -15.12
C PRO A 69 -3.29 -8.95 -13.69
N PHE A 70 -3.53 -9.78 -12.68
CA PHE A 70 -3.08 -9.48 -11.34
C PHE A 70 -1.57 -9.70 -11.22
N LEU A 71 -0.85 -8.68 -10.76
CA LEU A 71 0.57 -8.74 -10.43
C LEU A 71 0.72 -8.71 -8.91
N SER A 72 1.25 -9.78 -8.32
CA SER A 72 1.49 -9.85 -6.88
C SER A 72 2.74 -9.05 -6.49
N PHE A 73 2.70 -8.44 -5.31
CA PHE A 73 3.83 -7.76 -4.71
C PHE A 73 3.82 -7.87 -3.19
N GLN A 74 4.98 -7.59 -2.60
CA GLN A 74 5.23 -7.63 -1.17
C GLN A 74 5.59 -6.26 -0.65
N ILE A 75 5.00 -5.88 0.48
CA ILE A 75 5.43 -4.78 1.33
C ILE A 75 6.14 -5.42 2.51
N LYS A 76 7.47 -5.37 2.51
CA LYS A 76 8.30 -5.98 3.56
C LYS A 76 8.77 -4.93 4.54
N ASN A 77 8.66 -5.20 5.84
CA ASN A 77 9.30 -4.38 6.85
C ASN A 77 10.80 -4.71 6.89
N THR A 78 11.62 -3.78 6.39
CA THR A 78 13.09 -3.88 6.40
C THR A 78 13.72 -3.08 7.53
N GLY A 79 12.90 -2.43 8.35
CA GLY A 79 13.31 -1.71 9.54
C GLY A 79 13.63 -2.61 10.73
N SER A 80 13.84 -1.98 11.89
CA SER A 80 14.16 -2.64 13.16
C SER A 80 13.04 -2.50 14.21
N VAL A 81 11.91 -1.90 13.85
CA VAL A 81 10.71 -1.81 14.69
C VAL A 81 9.49 -2.31 13.94
N ASN A 82 8.45 -2.71 14.66
CA ASN A 82 7.16 -3.05 14.05
C ASN A 82 6.58 -1.82 13.34
N VAL A 83 5.99 -2.03 12.17
CA VAL A 83 5.18 -1.00 11.49
C VAL A 83 3.71 -1.33 11.61
N SER A 84 2.86 -0.31 11.63
CA SER A 84 1.41 -0.39 11.63
C SER A 84 0.85 0.55 10.57
N ASP A 85 -0.47 0.44 10.32
CA ASP A 85 -1.24 1.40 9.53
C ASP A 85 -0.59 1.69 8.17
N ILE A 86 -0.58 0.67 7.32
CA ILE A 86 -0.08 0.76 5.95
C ILE A 86 -1.20 1.27 5.05
N PHE A 87 -0.93 2.31 4.27
CA PHE A 87 -1.87 2.86 3.29
C PHE A 87 -1.19 3.12 1.95
N ALA A 88 -1.99 3.33 0.91
CA ALA A 88 -1.52 3.35 -0.47
C ALA A 88 -2.24 4.41 -1.30
N TYR A 89 -1.48 5.12 -2.13
CA TYR A 89 -2.02 6.11 -3.07
C TYR A 89 -1.17 6.21 -4.33
N VAL A 90 -1.69 6.90 -5.32
CA VAL A 90 -1.03 7.18 -6.59
C VAL A 90 -0.97 8.69 -6.86
N ASP A 91 0.03 9.14 -7.62
CA ASP A 91 0.25 10.55 -7.97
C ASP A 91 -0.66 11.07 -9.11
N THR A 92 -1.85 10.46 -9.31
CA THR A 92 -2.80 10.85 -10.36
C THR A 92 -3.16 12.33 -10.30
N LEU A 93 -3.30 12.91 -9.10
CA LEU A 93 -3.61 14.34 -8.90
C LEU A 93 -2.53 15.28 -9.48
N ASP A 94 -1.27 14.84 -9.50
CA ASP A 94 -0.13 15.61 -10.02
C ASP A 94 0.10 15.37 -11.52
N LYS A 95 -0.29 14.19 -12.02
CA LYS A 95 -0.05 13.77 -13.41
C LYS A 95 -1.19 14.10 -14.36
N GLU A 96 -2.43 14.02 -13.89
CA GLU A 96 -3.65 14.31 -14.67
C GLU A 96 -4.24 15.64 -14.19
N THR A 97 -3.62 16.74 -14.64
CA THR A 97 -3.97 18.11 -14.21
C THR A 97 -5.05 18.77 -15.07
N GLU A 98 -5.39 18.18 -16.22
CA GLU A 98 -6.35 18.71 -17.18
C GLU A 98 -7.27 17.60 -17.67
N ARG A 99 -8.52 17.94 -18.00
CA ARG A 99 -9.50 17.01 -18.54
C ARG A 99 -9.00 16.35 -19.84
N PRO A 100 -8.82 15.03 -19.90
CA PRO A 100 -8.24 14.35 -21.06
C PRO A 100 -9.26 13.94 -22.13
N TYR A 101 -10.58 14.03 -21.86
CA TYR A 101 -11.60 13.46 -22.76
C TYR A 101 -11.72 14.23 -24.08
N GLY A 102 -12.09 13.51 -25.15
CA GLY A 102 -12.22 14.06 -26.50
C GLY A 102 -10.87 14.31 -27.18
N THR A 103 -9.76 13.94 -26.53
CA THR A 103 -8.43 13.93 -27.15
C THR A 103 -8.06 12.50 -27.56
N SER A 104 -7.33 12.36 -28.65
CA SER A 104 -6.73 11.08 -29.06
C SER A 104 -5.39 10.82 -28.36
N ASN A 105 -5.07 11.57 -27.28
CA ASN A 105 -3.76 11.54 -26.64
C ASN A 105 -3.79 10.78 -25.30
N ALA A 106 -3.28 9.55 -25.30
CA ALA A 106 -3.15 8.71 -24.11
C ALA A 106 -2.28 9.32 -23.01
N SER A 107 -1.29 10.14 -23.36
CA SER A 107 -0.39 10.75 -22.36
C SER A 107 -1.08 11.79 -21.47
N LYS A 108 -2.32 12.17 -21.77
CA LYS A 108 -3.10 13.08 -20.90
C LYS A 108 -3.75 12.36 -19.73
N TYR A 109 -3.82 11.03 -19.76
CA TYR A 109 -4.30 10.22 -18.65
C TYR A 109 -3.12 9.73 -17.81
N ALA A 110 -3.27 9.72 -16.49
CA ALA A 110 -2.28 9.13 -15.60
C ALA A 110 -2.50 7.62 -15.43
N ALA A 111 -1.43 6.83 -15.51
CA ALA A 111 -1.50 5.38 -15.29
C ALA A 111 -2.00 5.01 -13.89
N GLY A 112 -1.80 5.88 -12.89
CA GLY A 112 -2.30 5.71 -11.54
C GLY A 112 -3.82 5.71 -11.46
N GLY A 113 -4.50 6.50 -12.31
CA GLY A 113 -5.96 6.62 -12.31
C GLY A 113 -6.69 5.36 -12.78
N VAL A 114 -5.97 4.42 -13.41
CA VAL A 114 -6.49 3.12 -13.83
C VAL A 114 -5.94 1.96 -12.98
N LEU A 115 -5.12 2.25 -11.98
CA LEU A 115 -4.50 1.24 -11.11
C LEU A 115 -5.43 0.91 -9.95
N LEU A 116 -5.57 -0.40 -9.68
CA LEU A 116 -6.30 -0.92 -8.55
C LEU A 116 -5.41 -1.85 -7.73
N ILE A 117 -5.64 -1.84 -6.42
CA ILE A 117 -5.00 -2.75 -5.47
C ILE A 117 -6.04 -3.70 -4.88
N MET A 118 -5.64 -4.93 -4.60
CA MET A 118 -6.45 -5.91 -3.90
C MET A 118 -5.61 -6.49 -2.76
N ASN A 119 -6.06 -6.24 -1.53
CA ASN A 119 -5.54 -6.94 -0.36
C ASN A 119 -5.94 -8.43 -0.44
N GLN A 120 -5.20 -9.30 0.22
CA GLN A 120 -5.50 -10.74 0.25
C GLN A 120 -6.86 -11.06 0.87
N THR A 121 -7.38 -10.19 1.72
CA THR A 121 -8.69 -10.33 2.38
C THR A 121 -9.84 -9.73 1.60
N ASP A 122 -9.56 -8.93 0.56
CA ASP A 122 -10.61 -8.26 -0.20
C ASP A 122 -11.33 -9.23 -1.12
N SER A 123 -12.60 -8.97 -1.37
CA SER A 123 -13.38 -9.67 -2.40
C SER A 123 -13.22 -9.06 -3.80
N GLN A 124 -12.67 -7.85 -3.90
CA GLN A 124 -12.51 -7.11 -5.15
C GLN A 124 -11.33 -6.13 -5.10
N PRO A 125 -10.76 -5.72 -6.25
CA PRO A 125 -9.76 -4.67 -6.31
C PRO A 125 -10.36 -3.26 -6.17
N TRP A 126 -9.59 -2.34 -5.59
CA TRP A 126 -9.99 -0.97 -5.29
C TRP A 126 -9.10 0.05 -5.99
N PHE A 127 -9.68 1.10 -6.58
CA PHE A 127 -8.91 2.24 -7.09
C PHE A 127 -8.12 2.93 -5.96
N LEU A 128 -6.85 3.19 -6.25
CA LEU A 128 -5.90 3.86 -5.35
C LEU A 128 -5.98 5.39 -5.41
N GLY A 129 -6.64 5.94 -6.43
CA GLY A 129 -6.71 7.37 -6.67
C GLY A 129 -7.05 7.68 -8.12
N ARG A 130 -8.33 7.53 -8.47
CA ARG A 130 -8.84 7.77 -9.82
C ARG A 130 -9.47 9.15 -9.93
N ILE A 131 -9.21 9.87 -11.02
CA ILE A 131 -9.93 11.10 -11.33
C ILE A 131 -11.04 10.80 -12.34
N GLU A 132 -12.23 11.34 -12.10
CA GLU A 132 -13.25 11.51 -13.14
C GLU A 132 -13.56 13.00 -13.28
N TRP A 133 -13.43 13.50 -14.50
CA TRP A 133 -13.72 14.89 -14.84
C TRP A 133 -15.18 15.10 -15.19
N ASN A 134 -15.66 16.32 -14.93
CA ASN A 134 -16.96 16.74 -15.39
C ASN A 134 -17.04 16.81 -16.92
N LEU A 135 -18.27 16.71 -17.44
CA LEU A 135 -18.56 16.97 -18.84
C LEU A 135 -18.69 18.47 -19.07
N THR A 136 -18.32 18.90 -20.28
CA THR A 136 -18.49 20.29 -20.74
C THR A 136 -19.76 20.47 -21.57
N TYR A 137 -20.64 19.48 -21.58
CA TYR A 137 -21.88 19.47 -22.34
C TYR A 137 -22.99 18.85 -21.50
N ASP A 138 -24.22 19.18 -21.88
CA ASP A 138 -25.40 18.69 -21.20
C ASP A 138 -25.77 17.27 -21.63
N VAL A 139 -26.30 16.48 -20.69
CA VAL A 139 -26.71 15.09 -20.94
C VAL A 139 -28.22 15.03 -21.15
N PRO A 140 -28.73 14.47 -22.27
CA PRO A 140 -30.18 14.37 -22.48
C PRO A 140 -30.82 13.39 -21.50
N ASN A 141 -32.12 13.55 -21.23
CA ASN A 141 -32.91 12.70 -20.33
C ASN A 141 -32.36 12.61 -18.89
N LYS A 142 -31.53 13.56 -18.46
CA LYS A 142 -31.04 13.61 -17.08
C LYS A 142 -32.14 14.07 -16.12
N ASP A 143 -32.18 13.47 -14.95
CA ASP A 143 -32.88 13.99 -13.77
C ASP A 143 -31.89 14.14 -12.62
N PHE A 144 -31.62 15.37 -12.21
CA PHE A 144 -30.66 15.69 -11.15
C PHE A 144 -31.35 16.15 -9.87
N SER A 145 -32.61 15.74 -9.66
CA SER A 145 -33.38 16.13 -8.48
C SER A 145 -32.80 15.64 -7.15
N ALA A 146 -31.87 14.68 -7.15
CA ALA A 146 -31.20 14.19 -5.95
C ALA A 146 -30.19 15.18 -5.35
N VAL A 147 -29.82 16.23 -6.09
CA VAL A 147 -28.97 17.30 -5.55
C VAL A 147 -29.61 18.67 -5.78
N THR A 148 -29.36 19.58 -4.86
CA THR A 148 -29.72 20.99 -4.92
C THR A 148 -28.70 21.73 -5.78
N ASN A 149 -29.17 22.58 -6.69
CA ASN A 149 -28.32 23.40 -7.56
C ASN A 149 -27.21 22.58 -8.27
N PRO A 150 -27.56 21.63 -9.15
CA PRO A 150 -26.56 20.83 -9.87
C PRO A 150 -25.64 21.73 -10.72
N VAL A 151 -24.33 21.59 -10.53
CA VAL A 151 -23.31 22.44 -11.18
C VAL A 151 -22.30 21.66 -12.00
N ALA A 152 -22.08 20.39 -11.69
CA ALA A 152 -21.17 19.54 -12.45
C ALA A 152 -21.70 18.10 -12.48
N TRP A 153 -21.45 17.41 -13.58
CA TRP A 153 -21.81 16.01 -13.77
C TRP A 153 -20.80 15.34 -14.69
N GLY A 154 -20.72 14.03 -14.61
CA GLY A 154 -19.88 13.24 -15.49
C GLY A 154 -20.15 11.76 -15.34
N TYR A 155 -19.27 10.95 -15.92
CA TYR A 155 -19.41 9.50 -15.87
C TYR A 155 -18.28 8.89 -15.05
N PHE A 156 -18.62 8.04 -14.09
CA PHE A 156 -17.68 7.07 -13.56
C PHE A 156 -17.67 5.87 -14.50
N ARG A 157 -16.49 5.44 -14.94
CA ARG A 157 -16.36 4.42 -15.99
C ARG A 157 -15.55 3.24 -15.49
N ASN A 158 -16.15 2.06 -15.39
CA ASN A 158 -15.38 0.84 -15.18
C ASN A 158 -14.98 0.24 -16.53
N THR A 159 -14.57 -1.03 -16.57
CA THR A 159 -14.19 -1.70 -17.82
C THR A 159 -15.37 -1.95 -18.77
N SER A 160 -16.61 -1.93 -18.27
CA SER A 160 -17.78 -2.43 -19.00
C SER A 160 -18.90 -1.40 -19.15
N TYR A 161 -19.03 -0.50 -18.17
CA TYR A 161 -20.18 0.37 -17.99
C TYR A 161 -19.75 1.77 -17.53
N GLU A 162 -20.63 2.73 -17.80
CA GLU A 162 -20.51 4.11 -17.36
C GLU A 162 -21.72 4.45 -16.49
N TYR A 163 -21.51 5.20 -15.41
CA TYR A 163 -22.53 5.57 -14.44
C TYR A 163 -22.52 7.08 -14.23
N LEU A 164 -23.68 7.71 -14.37
CA LEU A 164 -23.80 9.15 -14.28
C LEU A 164 -23.66 9.61 -12.83
N TRP A 165 -22.75 10.54 -12.56
CA TRP A 165 -22.64 11.22 -11.28
C TRP A 165 -22.97 12.71 -11.44
N VAL A 166 -23.43 13.33 -10.36
CA VAL A 166 -23.72 14.76 -10.29
C VAL A 166 -23.27 15.34 -8.96
N VAL A 167 -22.84 16.59 -8.99
CA VAL A 167 -22.47 17.41 -7.84
C VAL A 167 -23.41 18.61 -7.77
N GLY A 168 -24.03 18.78 -6.61
CA GLY A 168 -24.75 19.99 -6.22
C GLY A 168 -23.82 20.99 -5.58
N ASN A 169 -23.99 22.29 -5.87
CA ASN A 169 -23.17 23.32 -5.26
C ASN A 169 -23.55 23.52 -3.79
N GLY A 170 -22.55 23.69 -2.93
CA GLY A 170 -22.77 24.08 -1.53
C GLY A 170 -23.04 25.57 -1.40
N THR A 171 -22.71 26.13 -0.23
CA THR A 171 -22.97 27.55 0.07
C THR A 171 -22.07 28.46 -0.76
N HIS A 172 -20.82 28.05 -0.99
CA HIS A 172 -19.81 28.86 -1.67
C HIS A 172 -19.17 28.14 -2.85
N ASN A 173 -19.00 26.83 -2.76
CA ASN A 173 -18.31 26.01 -3.75
C ASN A 173 -18.76 24.54 -3.62
N CYS A 174 -18.08 23.61 -4.30
CA CYS A 174 -18.43 22.19 -4.24
C CYS A 174 -17.88 21.42 -3.03
N THR A 175 -17.15 22.05 -2.10
CA THR A 175 -16.57 21.35 -0.95
C THR A 175 -17.54 21.12 0.20
N ASP A 176 -18.60 21.93 0.29
CA ASP A 176 -19.72 21.78 1.23
C ASP A 176 -21.04 21.41 0.53
N GLY A 177 -20.95 20.90 -0.70
CA GLY A 177 -22.10 20.56 -1.54
C GLY A 177 -22.65 19.14 -1.35
N GLU A 178 -23.30 18.65 -2.39
CA GLU A 178 -23.93 17.33 -2.45
C GLU A 178 -23.33 16.50 -3.58
N PHE A 179 -23.31 15.17 -3.41
CA PHE A 179 -22.84 14.23 -4.42
C PHE A 179 -23.85 13.10 -4.57
N ALA A 180 -24.23 12.81 -5.81
CA ALA A 180 -25.10 11.69 -6.16
C ALA A 180 -24.49 10.90 -7.33
N ILE A 181 -24.76 9.60 -7.38
CA ILE A 181 -24.36 8.73 -8.48
C ILE A 181 -25.49 7.76 -8.83
N GLU A 182 -25.59 7.41 -10.10
CA GLU A 182 -26.53 6.41 -10.62
C GLU A 182 -26.06 4.99 -10.27
N ASP A 183 -27.02 4.12 -9.96
CA ASP A 183 -26.77 2.71 -9.65
C ASP A 183 -26.72 1.85 -10.92
N ASP A 184 -27.51 2.19 -11.92
CA ASP A 184 -27.63 1.45 -13.17
C ASP A 184 -26.66 1.95 -14.27
N PRO A 185 -26.11 1.06 -15.10
CA PRO A 185 -25.34 1.47 -16.28
C PRO A 185 -26.12 2.40 -17.20
N ASP A 186 -25.48 3.47 -17.69
CA ASP A 186 -26.12 4.42 -18.60
C ASP A 186 -26.56 3.74 -19.90
N THR A 187 -27.84 3.88 -20.23
CA THR A 187 -28.43 3.43 -21.50
C THR A 187 -28.99 4.58 -22.33
N GLY A 188 -28.87 5.82 -21.85
CA GLY A 188 -29.45 7.00 -22.50
C GLY A 188 -30.89 7.32 -22.10
N SER A 189 -31.48 6.54 -21.20
CA SER A 189 -32.84 6.74 -20.68
C SER A 189 -32.83 7.62 -19.42
N ILE A 190 -34.01 8.11 -19.02
CA ILE A 190 -34.17 8.81 -17.74
C ILE A 190 -33.89 7.89 -16.55
N ASP A 191 -34.33 6.63 -16.64
CA ASP A 191 -34.18 5.63 -15.57
C ASP A 191 -32.71 5.27 -15.26
N THR A 192 -31.78 5.55 -16.18
CA THR A 192 -30.33 5.30 -16.00
C THR A 192 -29.51 6.60 -15.96
N ARG A 193 -30.21 7.72 -15.77
CA ARG A 193 -29.66 9.08 -15.68
C ARG A 193 -30.36 9.87 -14.57
N THR A 194 -30.73 9.18 -13.49
CA THR A 194 -31.32 9.74 -12.28
C THR A 194 -30.44 9.39 -11.08
N PRO A 195 -29.26 10.04 -10.94
CA PRO A 195 -28.37 9.78 -9.81
C PRO A 195 -29.09 9.90 -8.47
N ASP A 196 -28.73 9.06 -7.51
CA ASP A 196 -29.31 9.03 -6.17
C ASP A 196 -28.22 9.36 -5.14
N ASP A 197 -28.56 10.11 -4.10
CA ASP A 197 -27.70 10.53 -2.99
C ASP A 197 -27.93 9.70 -1.70
N THR A 198 -28.91 8.80 -1.71
CA THR A 198 -29.25 7.95 -0.57
C THR A 198 -28.03 7.19 -0.06
N SER A 199 -27.77 7.25 1.25
CA SER A 199 -26.60 6.61 1.88
C SER A 199 -25.25 7.07 1.33
N ILE A 200 -25.16 8.30 0.83
CA ILE A 200 -23.92 9.03 0.60
C ILE A 200 -23.78 10.06 1.73
N THR A 201 -22.71 9.98 2.52
CA THR A 201 -22.48 10.91 3.64
C THR A 201 -21.47 11.97 3.22
N ASN A 202 -21.80 13.25 3.36
CA ASN A 202 -20.81 14.33 3.31
C ASN A 202 -20.00 14.32 4.63
N GLU A 203 -18.71 14.07 4.52
CA GLU A 203 -17.74 13.95 5.62
C GLU A 203 -16.99 15.28 5.89
N GLY A 204 -17.43 16.36 5.23
CA GLY A 204 -16.92 17.71 5.37
C GLY A 204 -15.85 18.10 4.36
N THR A 205 -15.29 19.29 4.57
CA THR A 205 -14.24 19.86 3.72
C THR A 205 -12.86 19.51 4.26
N SER A 206 -11.94 19.20 3.36
CA SER A 206 -10.54 18.93 3.63
C SER A 206 -9.64 19.92 2.89
N ASP A 207 -8.70 20.52 3.65
CA ASP A 207 -7.75 21.54 3.20
C ASP A 207 -8.34 22.74 2.44
N GLY A 208 -9.66 22.95 2.54
CA GLY A 208 -10.39 23.99 1.81
C GLY A 208 -10.57 23.72 0.31
N TYR A 209 -10.04 22.60 -0.22
CA TYR A 209 -10.05 22.29 -1.64
C TYR A 209 -10.89 21.07 -2.01
N TRP A 210 -11.24 20.22 -1.05
CA TRP A 210 -11.94 18.96 -1.30
C TRP A 210 -13.16 18.82 -0.41
N GLY A 211 -14.33 18.55 -1.00
CA GLY A 211 -15.49 18.02 -0.27
C GLY A 211 -15.43 16.49 -0.26
N LEU A 212 -15.49 15.89 0.92
CA LEU A 212 -15.31 14.45 1.06
C LEU A 212 -16.66 13.74 1.24
N PHE A 213 -16.87 12.65 0.51
CA PHE A 213 -18.10 11.88 0.56
C PHE A 213 -17.79 10.39 0.74
N SER A 214 -18.51 9.72 1.64
CA SER A 214 -18.46 8.28 1.78
C SER A 214 -19.69 7.64 1.13
N VAL A 215 -19.46 6.74 0.16
CA VAL A 215 -20.54 6.05 -0.56
C VAL A 215 -20.85 4.73 0.14
N LYS A 216 -21.94 4.70 0.91
CA LYS A 216 -22.36 3.53 1.72
C LYS A 216 -23.55 2.78 1.11
N ARG A 217 -24.12 3.27 0.01
CA ARG A 217 -25.18 2.59 -0.73
C ARG A 217 -24.62 1.37 -1.44
N SER A 218 -25.10 0.16 -1.11
CA SER A 218 -24.57 -1.11 -1.62
C SER A 218 -24.82 -1.36 -3.10
N THR A 219 -25.80 -0.68 -3.70
CA THR A 219 -26.13 -0.77 -5.13
C THR A 219 -25.28 0.17 -5.98
N ALA A 220 -24.67 1.21 -5.38
CA ALA A 220 -23.88 2.17 -6.11
C ALA A 220 -22.59 1.54 -6.66
N PRO A 221 -22.16 1.92 -7.87
CA PRO A 221 -20.91 1.42 -8.47
C PRO A 221 -19.66 1.85 -7.68
N LEU A 222 -19.79 2.87 -6.82
CA LEU A 222 -18.76 3.37 -5.92
C LEU A 222 -18.95 2.91 -4.47
N TYR A 223 -19.76 1.88 -4.21
CA TYR A 223 -19.95 1.34 -2.87
C TYR A 223 -18.61 1.01 -2.19
N GLY A 224 -18.43 1.54 -0.98
CA GLY A 224 -17.22 1.32 -0.17
C GLY A 224 -16.05 2.25 -0.50
N TYR A 225 -16.16 3.12 -1.52
CA TYR A 225 -15.18 4.16 -1.83
C TYR A 225 -15.44 5.45 -1.05
N CYS A 226 -14.38 6.24 -0.95
CA CYS A 226 -14.46 7.68 -0.74
C CYS A 226 -14.42 8.41 -2.09
N VAL A 227 -15.17 9.51 -2.17
CA VAL A 227 -15.17 10.44 -3.29
C VAL A 227 -14.81 11.82 -2.76
N ALA A 228 -13.74 12.42 -3.27
CA ALA A 228 -13.37 13.80 -2.99
C ALA A 228 -13.73 14.68 -4.19
N VAL A 229 -14.65 15.61 -4.02
CA VAL A 229 -15.07 16.58 -5.03
C VAL A 229 -14.16 17.81 -4.92
N TYR A 230 -13.53 18.22 -6.02
CA TYR A 230 -12.66 19.40 -6.03
C TYR A 230 -13.50 20.69 -5.93
N TRP A 231 -12.96 21.72 -5.27
CA TRP A 231 -13.72 22.94 -4.91
C TRP A 231 -14.38 23.64 -6.09
N ASP A 232 -13.77 23.62 -7.28
CA ASP A 232 -14.30 24.24 -8.50
C ASP A 232 -15.24 23.33 -9.31
N CYS A 233 -15.59 22.16 -8.74
CA CYS A 233 -16.50 21.18 -9.32
C CYS A 233 -16.00 20.54 -10.64
N THR A 234 -14.75 20.74 -11.03
CA THR A 234 -14.23 20.25 -12.33
C THR A 234 -13.97 18.75 -12.34
N LYS A 235 -13.75 18.15 -11.16
CA LYS A 235 -13.38 16.74 -11.04
C LYS A 235 -13.73 16.15 -9.69
N ILE A 236 -13.87 14.83 -9.68
CA ILE A 236 -13.93 14.00 -8.48
C ILE A 236 -12.70 13.09 -8.42
N TYR A 237 -12.26 12.77 -7.20
CA TYR A 237 -11.16 11.85 -6.90
C TYR A 237 -11.70 10.68 -6.09
N ILE A 238 -11.59 9.46 -6.63
CA ILE A 238 -12.16 8.23 -6.09
C ILE A 238 -11.03 7.40 -5.49
N TYR A 239 -11.15 7.03 -4.21
CA TYR A 239 -10.08 6.35 -3.48
C TYR A 239 -10.62 5.46 -2.35
N LYS A 240 -9.82 4.45 -1.97
CA LYS A 240 -10.09 3.56 -0.81
C LYS A 240 -9.01 3.62 0.26
N TYR A 241 -7.74 3.51 -0.16
CA TYR A 241 -6.61 3.38 0.76
C TYR A 241 -5.76 4.65 0.89
N ASP A 242 -6.24 5.80 0.42
CA ASP A 242 -5.52 7.08 0.57
C ASP A 242 -5.82 7.69 1.95
N LYS A 243 -4.84 7.57 2.85
CA LYS A 243 -4.89 8.11 4.24
C LYS A 243 -3.98 9.32 4.42
N ARG A 244 -3.55 9.98 3.35
CA ARG A 244 -2.89 11.29 3.48
C ARG A 244 -3.78 12.25 4.27
N SER A 245 -3.20 13.26 4.90
CA SER A 245 -3.91 14.23 5.77
C SER A 245 -5.20 14.76 5.16
N ASN A 246 -5.22 14.91 3.83
CA ASN A 246 -6.30 15.53 3.08
C ASN A 246 -7.47 14.57 2.83
N PHE A 247 -7.31 13.27 3.08
CA PHE A 247 -8.25 12.24 2.68
C PHE A 247 -8.67 11.32 3.84
N THR A 248 -8.04 11.47 5.00
CA THR A 248 -8.21 10.59 6.17
C THR A 248 -9.56 10.70 6.88
N SER A 249 -10.31 11.81 6.72
CA SER A 249 -11.57 12.02 7.45
C SER A 249 -12.77 11.34 6.81
N CYS A 250 -12.65 10.86 5.56
CA CYS A 250 -13.74 10.12 4.94
C CYS A 250 -13.93 8.75 5.61
N SER A 251 -15.14 8.42 6.07
CA SER A 251 -15.35 7.20 6.85
C SER A 251 -15.06 5.89 6.11
N ASN A 252 -15.13 5.90 4.77
CA ASN A 252 -14.88 4.73 3.93
C ASN A 252 -13.38 4.51 3.64
N THR A 253 -12.49 5.43 4.03
CA THR A 253 -11.06 5.23 3.82
C THR A 253 -10.52 4.21 4.83
N GLU A 254 -9.72 3.27 4.33
CA GLU A 254 -9.17 2.17 5.11
C GLU A 254 -7.65 2.12 5.00
N TYR A 255 -7.02 1.44 5.96
CA TYR A 255 -5.64 1.01 5.79
C TYR A 255 -5.61 -0.24 4.93
N LEU A 256 -4.63 -0.35 4.04
CA LEU A 256 -4.34 -1.59 3.35
C LEU A 256 -3.97 -2.69 4.36
N GLN A 257 -3.29 -2.32 5.44
CA GLN A 257 -3.07 -3.20 6.58
C GLN A 257 -3.09 -2.39 7.88
N ALA A 258 -3.95 -2.80 8.83
CA ALA A 258 -4.07 -2.19 10.16
C ALA A 258 -3.45 -3.01 11.31
N HIS A 259 -2.79 -4.14 11.03
CA HIS A 259 -2.09 -4.95 12.03
C HIS A 259 -0.58 -4.76 11.98
N TYR A 260 0.12 -5.11 13.06
CA TYR A 260 1.57 -5.02 13.11
C TYR A 260 2.24 -5.88 12.05
N LEU A 261 3.18 -5.30 11.34
CA LEU A 261 4.13 -5.99 10.50
C LEU A 261 5.50 -5.97 11.20
N PRO A 262 5.93 -7.08 11.82
CA PRO A 262 7.24 -7.17 12.47
C PRO A 262 8.40 -7.01 11.48
N PRO A 263 9.60 -6.62 11.97
CA PRO A 263 10.82 -6.64 11.17
C PRO A 263 11.01 -7.97 10.44
N ASN A 264 11.41 -7.88 9.16
CA ASN A 264 11.65 -8.99 8.26
C ASN A 264 10.39 -9.80 7.83
N GLU A 265 9.19 -9.42 8.27
CA GLU A 265 7.92 -9.95 7.76
C GLU A 265 7.39 -9.13 6.57
N ALA A 266 6.47 -9.73 5.80
CA ALA A 266 5.92 -9.12 4.60
C ALA A 266 4.39 -9.23 4.54
N HIS A 267 3.76 -8.15 4.07
CA HIS A 267 2.38 -8.11 3.62
C HIS A 267 2.35 -8.37 2.12
N ASN A 268 1.45 -9.22 1.65
CA ASN A 268 1.25 -9.47 0.22
C ASN A 268 0.00 -8.74 -0.26
N ALA A 269 0.07 -8.16 -1.45
CA ALA A 269 -1.09 -7.59 -2.14
C ALA A 269 -0.98 -7.82 -3.64
N ASN A 270 -2.06 -7.58 -4.38
CA ASN A 270 -2.07 -7.68 -5.83
C ASN A 270 -2.42 -6.33 -6.45
N LEU A 271 -1.82 -6.02 -7.60
CA LEU A 271 -2.17 -4.89 -8.44
C LEU A 271 -2.78 -5.36 -9.75
N THR A 272 -3.73 -4.60 -10.26
CA THR A 272 -4.24 -4.75 -11.63
C THR A 272 -4.53 -3.37 -12.22
N ALA A 273 -4.71 -3.30 -13.53
CA ALA A 273 -5.09 -2.07 -14.22
C ALA A 273 -6.42 -2.27 -14.95
N TYR A 274 -7.41 -1.41 -14.71
CA TYR A 274 -8.69 -1.44 -15.41
C TYR A 274 -8.74 -0.29 -16.40
N ILE A 275 -8.71 -0.61 -17.70
CA ILE A 275 -8.77 0.38 -18.77
C ILE A 275 -10.23 0.57 -19.16
N PRO A 276 -10.86 1.72 -18.88
CA PRO A 276 -12.23 1.98 -19.28
C PRO A 276 -12.38 2.05 -20.80
N LEU A 277 -13.62 1.91 -21.28
CA LEU A 277 -13.96 2.27 -22.65
C LEU A 277 -13.70 3.77 -22.89
N GLY A 278 -13.43 4.13 -24.14
CA GLY A 278 -13.20 5.53 -24.54
C GLY A 278 -11.82 6.09 -24.23
N MET A 279 -10.94 5.36 -23.54
CA MET A 279 -9.52 5.74 -23.43
C MET A 279 -8.81 5.61 -24.80
N PRO A 280 -8.01 6.61 -25.21
CA PRO A 280 -7.28 6.56 -26.47
C PRO A 280 -6.14 5.54 -26.42
N TYR A 281 -5.80 4.97 -27.58
CA TYR A 281 -4.67 4.07 -27.72
C TYR A 281 -3.34 4.80 -27.50
N GLY A 282 -2.43 4.16 -26.75
CA GLY A 282 -1.07 4.66 -26.52
C GLY A 282 -0.61 4.41 -25.09
N ASN A 283 0.55 4.98 -24.74
CA ASN A 283 1.06 4.92 -23.38
C ASN A 283 0.42 6.04 -22.54
N LEU A 284 -0.17 5.65 -21.40
CA LEU A 284 -0.57 6.61 -20.36
C LEU A 284 0.68 7.24 -19.73
N THR A 285 0.52 8.41 -19.12
CA THR A 285 1.62 9.02 -18.37
C THR A 285 1.96 8.16 -17.16
N GLN A 286 3.25 7.84 -16.99
CA GLN A 286 3.75 7.05 -15.88
C GLN A 286 3.36 7.69 -14.53
N ALA A 287 2.93 6.84 -13.61
CA ALA A 287 2.53 7.20 -12.26
C ALA A 287 3.40 6.48 -11.23
N ILE A 288 3.44 7.03 -10.02
CA ILE A 288 4.11 6.47 -8.86
C ILE A 288 3.05 5.91 -7.91
N LEU A 289 3.15 4.62 -7.60
CA LEU A 289 2.49 4.01 -6.46
C LEU A 289 3.31 4.29 -5.21
N THR A 290 2.69 4.95 -4.22
CA THR A 290 3.32 5.21 -2.93
C THR A 290 2.65 4.36 -1.86
N ILE A 291 3.46 3.68 -1.06
CA ILE A 291 3.05 2.98 0.15
C ILE A 291 3.67 3.71 1.33
N GLU A 292 2.85 4.08 2.30
CA GLU A 292 3.30 4.69 3.55
C GLU A 292 2.90 3.81 4.73
N ALA A 293 3.77 3.75 5.73
CA ALA A 293 3.57 2.99 6.95
C ALA A 293 4.12 3.79 8.13
N THR A 294 3.52 3.59 9.31
CA THR A 294 3.92 4.29 10.53
C THR A 294 4.57 3.33 11.53
N ALA A 295 5.36 3.86 12.47
CA ALA A 295 5.87 3.04 13.57
C ALA A 295 4.70 2.57 14.44
N ALA A 296 4.70 1.30 14.82
CA ALA A 296 3.84 0.81 15.88
C ALA A 296 4.22 1.49 17.21
N SER A 297 3.24 2.11 17.88
CA SER A 297 3.38 2.68 19.22
C SER A 297 3.22 1.63 20.32
#